data_AF-F9D4J8-F1
#
_entry.id   AF-F9D4J8-F1
#
_cell.length_a   1.000
_cell.length_b   1.000
_cell.length_c   1.000
_cell.angle_alpha   90.00
_cell.angle_beta   90.00
_cell.angle_gamma   90.00
#
_symmetry.space_group_name_H-M   'P 1'
#
loop_
_entity.id
_entity.type
_entity.pdbx_description
1 polymer ?
#
loop_
_entity_poly.entity_id
_entity_poly.type
_entity_poly.pdbx_seq_one_letter_code
_entity_poly.pdbx_strand_id
1 'polypeptide(L)'
;MINRDLIRIKVVQLTYAYYQNGNKNMDTAEKELLFSLSKAYDLYNHLLQLIVAVTREERHRCDVLTQRAEREGGEAPSQKFAFNQFAVQLEENKMLNGFIEDKKLTWDDDIEFVRKLCNQIEQSEAYNEYMAEPTTDYDTDRELWRKLYRQLIQENADLDALLEEKSLYWNDDKETVDTFVLKTIKRFDPKNKNKQELLPEYKDEEDKDFACKLFRATILNADTYQRYMSDTSRNWDFGRLAYMDVVIMQIAIAEMLTFPGIPVTVTINEYVELAKLYSTPRSGSYINGMLDAIARYLIQNGKMMKEMPELRQRRPESDYRRREGGGGPVRFVHRPRVNEQPAPQPASEPVSAEPQPEPGDGEPQSGPEETQE
;
A
#
# COMPACT_ATOMS: atom_id res chain seq x y z
N MET A 1 3.07 -7.57 14.57
CA MET A 1 2.74 -6.60 13.51
C MET A 1 3.13 -7.24 12.21
N ILE A 2 4.40 -7.63 12.12
CA ILE A 2 4.90 -8.55 11.09
C ILE A 2 4.02 -9.80 11.11
N ASN A 3 3.35 -10.01 9.98
CA ASN A 3 2.52 -11.17 9.69
C ASN A 3 3.04 -11.84 8.41
N ARG A 4 2.46 -12.99 8.05
CA ARG A 4 2.87 -13.73 6.85
C ARG A 4 2.76 -12.92 5.56
N ASP A 5 1.82 -11.99 5.45
CA ASP A 5 1.64 -11.19 4.23
C ASP A 5 2.82 -10.25 4.02
N LEU A 6 3.19 -9.49 5.06
CA LEU A 6 4.39 -8.63 5.03
C LEU A 6 5.67 -9.45 4.80
N ILE A 7 5.77 -10.63 5.43
CA ILE A 7 6.92 -11.52 5.24
C ILE A 7 7.03 -11.94 3.77
N ARG A 8 5.93 -12.34 3.12
CA ARG A 8 5.95 -12.74 1.71
C ARG A 8 6.38 -11.59 0.80
N ILE A 9 5.88 -10.37 1.05
CA ILE A 9 6.31 -9.17 0.33
C ILE A 9 7.83 -9.00 0.45
N LYS A 10 8.37 -9.01 1.68
CA LYS A 10 9.81 -8.89 1.90
C LYS A 10 10.61 -10.02 1.25
N VAL A 11 10.14 -11.25 1.32
CA VAL A 11 10.80 -12.38 0.66
C VAL A 11 10.82 -12.22 -0.85
N VAL A 12 9.76 -11.71 -1.48
CA VAL A 12 9.75 -11.42 -2.93
C VAL A 12 10.80 -10.36 -3.27
N GLN A 13 10.78 -9.22 -2.59
CA GLN A 13 11.71 -8.11 -2.83
C GLN A 13 13.18 -8.54 -2.65
N LEU A 14 13.48 -9.20 -1.54
CA LEU A 14 14.85 -9.59 -1.21
C LEU A 14 15.35 -10.75 -2.06
N THR A 15 14.46 -11.67 -2.48
CA THR A 15 14.84 -12.74 -3.41
C THR A 15 15.14 -12.16 -4.80
N TYR A 16 14.32 -11.22 -5.26
CA TYR A 16 14.57 -10.51 -6.52
C TYR A 16 15.92 -9.77 -6.48
N ALA A 17 16.15 -9.00 -5.42
CA ALA A 17 17.42 -8.29 -5.22
C ALA A 17 18.61 -9.25 -5.13
N TYR A 18 18.47 -10.37 -4.41
CA TYR A 18 19.50 -11.39 -4.28
C TYR A 18 19.90 -11.99 -5.64
N TYR A 19 18.94 -12.25 -6.52
CA TYR A 19 19.26 -12.79 -7.84
C TYR A 19 19.84 -11.75 -8.81
N GLN A 20 19.47 -10.48 -8.68
CA GLN A 20 20.08 -9.38 -9.45
C GLN A 20 21.51 -9.07 -8.99
N ASN A 21 21.77 -9.23 -7.69
CA ASN A 21 23.08 -9.00 -7.12
C ASN A 21 24.02 -10.18 -7.43
N GLY A 22 25.13 -9.91 -8.13
CA GLY A 22 26.10 -10.94 -8.50
C GLY A 22 26.81 -11.63 -7.33
N ASN A 23 26.81 -11.00 -6.15
CA ASN A 23 27.44 -11.53 -4.94
C ASN A 23 26.43 -12.32 -4.09
N LYS A 24 26.26 -13.60 -4.44
CA LYS A 24 25.23 -14.53 -3.93
C LYS A 24 25.47 -15.01 -2.49
N ASN A 25 25.78 -14.12 -1.54
CA ASN A 25 25.96 -14.50 -0.14
C ASN A 25 24.59 -14.61 0.58
N MET A 26 24.18 -15.85 0.87
CA MET A 26 22.90 -16.15 1.51
C MET A 26 22.81 -15.63 2.95
N ASP A 27 23.89 -15.74 3.74
CA ASP A 27 23.87 -15.30 5.15
C ASP A 27 23.69 -13.78 5.25
N THR A 28 24.32 -13.04 4.33
CA THR A 28 24.12 -11.58 4.24
C THR A 28 22.68 -11.26 3.84
N ALA A 29 22.13 -11.96 2.84
CA ALA A 29 20.78 -11.71 2.35
C ALA A 29 19.70 -12.05 3.39
N GLU A 30 19.91 -13.07 4.22
CA GLU A 30 18.99 -13.39 5.32
C GLU A 30 19.05 -12.35 6.45
N LYS A 31 20.25 -11.88 6.81
CA LYS A 31 20.39 -10.77 7.77
C LYS A 31 19.67 -9.53 7.26
N GLU A 32 19.79 -9.26 5.97
CA GLU A 32 19.10 -8.17 5.30
C GLU A 32 17.57 -8.32 5.36
N LEU A 33 17.04 -9.53 5.13
CA LEU A 33 15.62 -9.82 5.30
C LEU A 33 15.13 -9.48 6.71
N LEU A 34 15.81 -10.00 7.73
CA LEU A 34 15.44 -9.74 9.13
C LEU A 34 15.56 -8.26 9.50
N PHE A 35 16.58 -7.58 8.98
CA PHE A 35 16.76 -6.15 9.18
C PHE A 35 15.62 -5.36 8.54
N SER A 36 15.25 -5.66 7.29
CA SER A 36 14.14 -5.00 6.58
C SER A 36 12.80 -5.19 7.30
N LEU A 37 12.55 -6.38 7.86
CA LEU A 37 11.36 -6.67 8.66
C LEU A 37 11.34 -5.86 9.96
N SER A 38 12.49 -5.74 10.62
CA SER A 38 12.62 -4.89 11.81
C SER A 38 12.42 -3.41 11.47
N LYS A 39 12.87 -2.96 10.29
CA LYS A 39 12.60 -1.59 9.81
C LYS A 39 11.12 -1.30 9.57
N ALA A 40 10.34 -2.26 9.10
CA ALA A 40 8.89 -2.11 9.04
C ALA A 40 8.26 -1.88 10.43
N TYR A 41 8.80 -2.55 11.46
CA TYR A 41 8.36 -2.35 12.84
C TYR A 41 8.82 -1.02 13.43
N ASP A 42 10.03 -0.56 13.08
CA ASP A 42 10.49 0.79 13.41
C ASP A 42 9.51 1.84 12.86
N LEU A 43 9.09 1.70 11.58
CA LEU A 43 8.13 2.59 10.93
C LEU A 43 6.78 2.64 11.67
N TYR A 44 6.25 1.48 12.05
CA TYR A 44 4.99 1.39 12.80
C TYR A 44 5.01 2.21 14.08
N ASN A 45 6.07 2.08 14.87
CA ASN A 45 6.20 2.84 16.10
C ASN A 45 6.47 4.32 15.82
N HIS A 46 7.24 4.63 14.78
CA HIS A 46 7.53 6.01 14.39
C HIS A 46 6.27 6.78 13.94
N LEU A 47 5.35 6.11 13.22
CA LEU A 47 4.05 6.67 12.82
C LEU A 47 3.07 6.80 14.00
N LEU A 48 3.12 5.91 14.99
CA LEU A 48 2.40 6.12 16.25
C LEU A 48 2.97 7.30 17.03
N GLN A 49 4.30 7.46 17.05
CA GLN A 49 4.97 8.60 17.68
C GLN A 49 4.52 9.91 17.03
N LEU A 50 4.32 9.96 15.71
CA LEU A 50 3.87 11.18 15.00
C LEU A 50 2.58 11.77 15.61
N ILE A 51 1.64 10.94 16.05
CA ILE A 51 0.41 11.40 16.75
C ILE A 51 0.76 12.13 18.06
N VAL A 52 1.73 11.61 18.80
CA VAL A 52 2.26 12.23 20.03
C VAL A 52 3.00 13.53 19.71
N ALA A 53 3.83 13.55 18.65
CA ALA A 53 4.53 14.76 18.23
C ALA A 53 3.55 15.89 17.87
N VAL A 54 2.52 15.59 17.09
CA VAL A 54 1.47 16.57 16.74
C VAL A 54 0.75 17.08 17.98
N THR A 55 0.29 16.21 18.88
CA THR A 55 -0.41 16.68 20.09
C THR A 55 0.49 17.45 21.06
N ARG A 56 1.79 17.14 21.12
CA ARG A 56 2.77 17.93 21.85
C ARG A 56 2.93 19.33 21.27
N GLU A 57 3.07 19.44 19.95
CA GLU A 57 3.16 20.73 19.28
C GLU A 57 1.87 21.55 19.47
N GLU A 58 0.71 20.91 19.40
CA GLU A 58 -0.58 21.58 19.66
C GLU A 58 -0.70 22.10 21.10
N ARG A 59 -0.22 21.36 22.10
CA ARG A 59 -0.15 21.88 23.48
C ARG A 59 0.76 23.11 23.56
N HIS A 60 1.92 23.05 22.92
CA HIS A 60 2.82 24.21 22.87
C HIS A 60 2.13 25.44 22.23
N ARG A 61 1.39 25.24 21.12
CA ARG A 61 0.61 26.28 20.46
C ARG A 61 -0.50 26.84 21.36
N CYS A 62 -1.25 25.98 22.04
CA CYS A 62 -2.27 26.39 23.01
C CYS A 62 -1.68 27.22 24.15
N ASP A 63 -0.51 26.84 24.68
CA ASP A 63 0.15 27.57 25.77
C ASP A 63 0.54 29.00 25.32
N VAL A 64 1.12 29.13 24.12
CA VAL A 64 1.49 30.44 23.54
C VAL A 64 0.25 31.31 23.33
N LEU A 65 -0.82 30.75 22.78
CA LEU A 65 -2.08 31.46 22.55
C LEU A 65 -2.77 31.85 23.85
N THR A 66 -2.72 31.01 24.89
CA THR A 66 -3.25 31.30 26.22
C THR A 66 -2.52 32.49 26.85
N GLN A 67 -1.19 32.48 26.83
CA GLN A 67 -0.39 33.60 27.35
C GLN A 67 -0.67 34.90 26.60
N ARG A 68 -0.96 34.83 25.29
CA ARG A 68 -1.33 35.99 24.49
C ARG A 68 -2.71 36.52 24.88
N ALA A 69 -3.70 35.64 25.01
CA ALA A 69 -5.05 36.00 25.45
C ALA A 69 -5.03 36.67 26.84
N GLU A 70 -4.24 36.16 27.78
CA GLU A 70 -4.06 36.77 29.10
C GLU A 70 -3.50 38.20 29.03
N ARG A 71 -2.55 38.46 28.13
CA ARG A 71 -1.95 39.80 27.94
C ARG A 71 -2.89 40.77 27.23
N GLU A 72 -3.67 40.28 26.27
CA GLU A 72 -4.56 41.09 25.41
C GLU A 72 -6.00 41.18 25.95
N GLY A 73 -6.33 40.48 27.03
CA GLY A 73 -7.69 40.43 27.60
C GLY A 73 -8.68 39.62 26.76
N GLY A 74 -8.18 38.65 25.98
CA GLY A 74 -8.98 37.76 25.13
C GLY A 74 -9.42 36.47 25.84
N GLU A 75 -10.18 35.66 25.12
CA GLU A 75 -10.59 34.31 25.57
C GLU A 75 -9.47 33.29 25.30
N ALA A 76 -9.25 32.37 26.24
CA ALA A 76 -8.24 31.33 26.09
C ALA A 76 -8.66 30.29 25.03
N PRO A 77 -7.71 29.75 24.25
CA PRO A 77 -8.02 28.73 23.25
C PRO A 77 -8.53 27.43 23.91
N SER A 78 -9.37 26.69 23.19
CA SER A 78 -9.81 25.37 23.65
C SER A 78 -8.65 24.39 23.70
N GLN A 79 -8.51 23.72 24.84
CA GLN A 79 -7.48 22.70 25.09
C GLN A 79 -7.93 21.29 24.65
N LYS A 80 -9.14 21.14 24.09
CA LYS A 80 -9.77 19.85 23.80
C LYS A 80 -8.96 18.95 22.86
N PHE A 81 -8.35 19.49 21.80
CA PHE A 81 -7.49 18.69 20.92
C PHE A 81 -6.11 18.43 21.51
N ALA A 82 -5.52 19.46 22.10
CA ALA A 82 -4.20 19.41 22.71
C ALA A 82 -4.10 18.37 23.85
N PHE A 83 -5.20 18.11 24.56
CA PHE A 83 -5.31 17.07 25.58
C PHE A 83 -6.30 15.96 25.21
N ASN A 84 -6.38 15.64 23.92
CA ASN A 84 -7.14 14.49 23.43
C ASN A 84 -6.75 13.21 24.20
N GLN A 85 -7.73 12.55 24.82
CA GLN A 85 -7.52 11.48 25.80
C GLN A 85 -6.83 10.25 25.20
N PHE A 86 -7.12 9.93 23.94
CA PHE A 86 -6.44 8.85 23.22
C PHE A 86 -4.96 9.18 23.00
N ALA A 87 -4.65 10.39 22.53
CA ALA A 87 -3.29 10.81 22.28
C ALA A 87 -2.46 10.90 23.56
N VAL A 88 -3.04 11.39 24.66
CA VAL A 88 -2.41 11.39 25.99
C VAL A 88 -2.12 9.96 26.46
N GLN A 89 -3.07 9.02 26.28
CA GLN A 89 -2.81 7.62 26.63
C GLN A 89 -1.69 7.00 25.76
N LEU A 90 -1.64 7.35 24.47
CA LEU A 90 -0.59 6.89 23.56
C LEU A 90 0.78 7.47 23.96
N GLU A 91 0.84 8.74 24.34
CA GLU A 91 2.03 9.41 24.83
C GLU A 91 2.59 8.75 26.10
N GLU A 92 1.72 8.37 27.03
CA GLU A 92 2.14 7.71 28.27
C GLU A 92 2.45 6.21 28.06
N ASN A 93 2.21 5.66 26.87
CA ASN A 93 2.31 4.23 26.61
C ASN A 93 3.72 3.68 26.88
N LYS A 94 3.82 2.65 27.73
CA LYS A 94 5.11 2.10 28.14
C LYS A 94 5.90 1.45 27.02
N MET A 95 5.22 0.76 26.09
CA MET A 95 5.89 0.08 24.97
C MET A 95 6.43 1.10 23.97
N LEU A 96 5.63 2.13 23.65
CA LEU A 96 6.07 3.20 22.76
C LEU A 96 7.26 3.97 23.34
N ASN A 97 7.18 4.35 24.62
CA ASN A 97 8.29 5.04 25.27
C ASN A 97 9.56 4.19 25.35
N GLY A 98 9.44 2.89 25.66
CA GLY A 98 10.58 1.97 25.62
C GLY A 98 11.21 1.87 24.23
N PHE A 99 10.40 1.84 23.17
CA PHE A 99 10.88 1.89 21.79
C PHE A 99 11.62 3.20 21.48
N ILE A 100 11.05 4.35 21.84
CA ILE A 100 11.68 5.67 21.61
C ILE A 100 13.01 5.76 22.37
N GLU A 101 13.06 5.24 23.59
CA GLU A 101 14.29 5.20 24.40
C GLU A 101 15.38 4.34 23.77
N ASP A 102 15.04 3.19 23.19
CA ASP A 102 15.99 2.27 22.53
C ASP A 102 16.45 2.79 21.17
N LYS A 103 15.50 3.13 20.28
CA LYS A 103 15.79 3.49 18.89
C LYS A 103 16.18 4.94 18.68
N LYS A 104 15.83 5.84 19.61
CA LYS A 104 16.01 7.29 19.50
C LYS A 104 15.36 7.89 18.25
N LEU A 105 14.32 7.25 17.72
CA LEU A 105 13.54 7.76 16.58
C LEU A 105 12.46 8.71 17.09
N THR A 106 12.67 10.01 16.90
CA THR A 106 11.70 11.07 17.23
C THR A 106 11.43 11.94 16.00
N TRP A 107 10.47 12.86 16.13
CA TRP A 107 10.12 13.87 15.12
C TRP A 107 10.69 15.25 15.46
N ASP A 108 11.60 15.33 16.43
CA ASP A 108 12.14 16.61 16.91
C ASP A 108 13.00 17.30 15.82
N ASP A 109 13.71 16.50 15.02
CA ASP A 109 14.49 16.99 13.86
C ASP A 109 13.60 17.38 12.67
N ASP A 110 12.33 16.98 12.67
CA ASP A 110 11.36 17.19 11.60
C ASP A 110 10.19 18.07 12.05
N ILE A 111 10.43 18.96 13.02
CA ILE A 111 9.39 19.78 13.64
C ILE A 111 8.64 20.68 12.64
N GLU A 112 9.29 21.08 11.55
CA GLU A 112 8.64 21.84 10.47
C GLU A 112 7.53 21.04 9.77
N PHE A 113 7.77 19.75 9.54
CA PHE A 113 6.75 18.84 9.02
C PHE A 113 5.60 18.70 10.01
N VAL A 114 5.90 18.49 11.30
CA VAL A 114 4.88 18.38 12.37
C VAL A 114 4.02 19.63 12.42
N ARG A 115 4.62 20.83 12.37
CA ARG A 115 3.90 22.12 12.33
C ARG A 115 3.03 22.28 11.09
N LYS A 116 3.53 21.86 9.92
CA LYS A 116 2.74 21.87 8.68
C LYS A 116 1.52 20.95 8.81
N LEU A 117 1.71 19.75 9.37
CA LEU A 117 0.63 18.79 9.60
C LEU A 117 -0.39 19.32 10.61
N CYS A 118 0.06 19.99 11.68
CA CYS A 118 -0.80 20.68 12.64
C CYS A 118 -1.72 21.72 11.94
N ASN A 119 -1.16 22.56 11.06
CA ASN A 119 -1.94 23.51 10.28
C ASN A 119 -2.96 22.83 9.35
N GLN A 120 -2.59 21.70 8.73
CA GLN A 120 -3.51 20.92 7.89
C GLN A 120 -4.64 20.31 8.70
N ILE A 121 -4.36 19.83 9.92
CA ILE A 121 -5.35 19.29 10.83
C ILE A 121 -6.37 20.38 11.20
N GLU A 122 -5.94 21.57 11.60
CA GLU A 122 -6.84 22.68 11.96
C GLU A 122 -7.75 23.11 10.81
N GLN A 123 -7.27 23.00 9.57
CA GLN A 123 -8.03 23.33 8.37
C GLN A 123 -9.00 22.21 7.94
N SER A 124 -8.88 21.02 8.52
CA SER A 124 -9.70 19.87 8.13
C SER A 124 -11.13 19.97 8.65
N GLU A 125 -12.08 19.46 7.87
CA GLU A 125 -13.49 19.36 8.28
C GLU A 125 -13.63 18.50 9.55
N ALA A 126 -12.90 17.38 9.64
CA ALA A 126 -12.95 16.47 10.79
C ALA A 126 -12.53 17.16 12.11
N TYR A 127 -11.52 18.03 12.06
CA TYR A 127 -11.12 18.82 13.22
C TYR A 127 -12.18 19.86 13.59
N ASN A 128 -12.68 20.60 12.61
CA ASN A 128 -13.69 21.64 12.84
C ASN A 128 -14.99 21.07 13.43
N GLU A 129 -15.47 19.93 12.91
CA GLU A 129 -16.61 19.19 13.48
C GLU A 129 -16.34 18.76 14.91
N TYR A 130 -15.15 18.23 15.19
CA TYR A 130 -14.77 17.79 16.53
C TYR A 130 -14.71 18.97 17.52
N MET A 131 -14.16 20.11 17.11
CA MET A 131 -14.03 21.29 17.97
C MET A 131 -15.35 22.04 18.19
N ALA A 132 -16.36 21.84 17.33
CA ALA A 132 -17.68 22.45 17.48
C ALA A 132 -18.43 21.96 18.74
N GLU A 133 -18.18 20.72 19.16
CA GLU A 133 -18.74 20.17 20.40
C GLU A 133 -17.87 20.57 21.61
N PRO A 134 -18.44 21.14 22.69
CA PRO A 134 -17.68 21.66 23.82
C PRO A 134 -17.08 20.57 24.70
N THR A 135 -17.63 19.35 24.66
CA THR A 135 -17.15 18.20 25.44
C THR A 135 -16.75 17.06 24.51
N THR A 136 -16.02 16.09 25.06
CA THR A 136 -15.60 14.91 24.32
C THR A 136 -15.52 13.71 25.24
N ASP A 137 -15.66 12.53 24.66
CA ASP A 137 -15.39 11.26 25.30
C ASP A 137 -14.22 10.55 24.60
N TYR A 138 -13.74 9.49 25.23
CA TYR A 138 -12.58 8.75 24.74
C TYR A 138 -12.80 8.17 23.33
N ASP A 139 -14.01 7.70 23.03
CA ASP A 139 -14.33 7.09 21.74
C ASP A 139 -14.32 8.13 20.61
N THR A 140 -14.85 9.32 20.89
CA THR A 140 -14.83 10.47 19.99
C THR A 140 -13.39 10.93 19.75
N ASP A 141 -12.58 11.02 20.81
CA ASP A 141 -11.17 11.39 20.75
C ASP A 141 -10.35 10.43 19.87
N ARG A 142 -10.57 9.13 20.06
CA ARG A 142 -9.92 8.06 19.29
C ARG A 142 -10.36 8.05 17.84
N GLU A 143 -11.66 8.23 17.57
CA GLU A 143 -12.18 8.22 16.21
C GLU A 143 -11.75 9.47 15.43
N LEU A 144 -11.59 10.64 16.08
CA LEU A 144 -10.96 11.81 15.47
C LEU A 144 -9.58 11.46 14.93
N TRP A 145 -8.69 10.92 15.77
CA TRP A 145 -7.34 10.57 15.35
C TRP A 145 -7.32 9.54 14.22
N ARG A 146 -8.24 8.59 14.24
CA ARG A 146 -8.41 7.66 13.14
C ARG A 146 -8.83 8.34 11.83
N LYS A 147 -9.74 9.33 11.87
CA LYS A 147 -10.15 10.12 10.70
C LYS A 147 -8.98 10.97 10.18
N LEU A 148 -8.32 11.72 11.06
CA LEU A 148 -7.17 12.56 10.73
C LEU A 148 -6.05 11.74 10.10
N TYR A 149 -5.74 10.55 10.67
CA TYR A 149 -4.72 9.67 10.10
C TYR A 149 -5.05 9.25 8.66
N ARG A 150 -6.30 8.83 8.40
CA ARG A 150 -6.72 8.43 7.05
C ARG A 150 -6.68 9.59 6.05
N GLN A 151 -7.08 10.77 6.48
CA GLN A 151 -7.23 11.93 5.60
C GLN A 151 -5.92 12.67 5.34
N LEU A 152 -5.02 12.71 6.32
CA LEU A 152 -3.87 13.62 6.30
C LEU A 152 -2.51 12.92 6.47
N ILE A 153 -2.46 11.64 6.85
CA ILE A 153 -1.20 10.91 7.12
C ILE A 153 -1.02 9.73 6.17
N GLN A 154 -2.08 8.94 5.93
CA GLN A 154 -1.99 7.71 5.14
C GLN A 154 -1.57 7.97 3.69
N GLU A 155 -2.13 9.00 3.04
CA GLU A 155 -1.85 9.38 1.65
C GLU A 155 -1.21 10.78 1.59
N ASN A 156 -0.08 10.96 2.28
CA ASN A 156 0.60 12.25 2.38
C ASN A 156 1.97 12.21 1.69
N ALA A 157 2.05 12.82 0.50
CA ALA A 157 3.26 12.81 -0.31
C ALA A 157 4.47 13.50 0.36
N ASP A 158 4.25 14.51 1.21
CA ASP A 158 5.34 15.17 1.95
C ASP A 158 5.92 14.21 3.01
N LEU A 159 5.04 13.46 3.68
CA LEU A 159 5.44 12.43 4.63
C LEU A 159 6.19 11.29 3.93
N ASP A 160 5.69 10.85 2.78
CA ASP A 160 6.30 9.77 1.99
C ASP A 160 7.75 10.14 1.60
N ALA A 161 7.94 11.36 1.07
CA ALA A 161 9.28 11.86 0.72
C ALA A 161 10.22 11.95 1.92
N LEU A 162 9.72 12.42 3.07
CA LEU A 162 10.49 12.53 4.30
C LEU A 162 10.89 11.16 4.85
N LEU A 163 9.99 10.19 4.82
CA LEU A 163 10.27 8.81 5.25
C LEU A 163 11.27 8.11 4.32
N GLU A 164 11.18 8.36 3.01
CA GLU A 164 12.12 7.85 2.02
C GLU A 164 13.56 8.33 2.27
N GLU A 165 13.73 9.62 2.61
CA GLU A 165 15.04 10.18 2.97
C GLU A 165 15.61 9.52 4.23
N LYS A 166 14.77 9.21 5.21
CA LYS A 166 15.18 8.57 6.47
C LYS A 166 15.51 7.09 6.32
N SER A 167 14.79 6.36 5.47
CA SER A 167 15.00 4.93 5.31
C SER A 167 14.53 4.40 3.95
N LEU A 168 15.47 3.79 3.23
CA LEU A 168 15.21 3.06 1.98
C LEU A 168 14.27 1.85 2.17
N TYR A 169 14.05 1.39 3.39
CA TYR A 169 13.21 0.21 3.68
C TYR A 169 11.74 0.56 3.86
N TRP A 170 11.40 1.82 4.14
CA TRP A 170 10.08 2.22 4.60
C TRP A 170 9.06 2.43 3.48
N ASN A 171 9.48 2.86 2.29
CA ASN A 171 8.58 3.23 1.21
C ASN A 171 7.60 2.10 0.85
N ASP A 172 8.12 0.90 0.64
CA ASP A 172 7.28 -0.24 0.24
C ASP A 172 6.45 -0.82 1.40
N ASP A 173 6.77 -0.47 2.64
CA ASP A 173 6.07 -0.99 3.83
C ASP A 173 4.96 -0.07 4.30
N LYS A 174 5.01 1.21 3.94
CA LYS A 174 4.16 2.25 4.51
C LYS A 174 2.67 1.92 4.40
N GLU A 175 2.21 1.52 3.22
CA GLU A 175 0.80 1.18 3.00
C GLU A 175 0.34 0.06 3.96
N THR A 176 1.15 -0.99 4.09
CA THR A 176 0.86 -2.12 4.98
C THR A 176 0.89 -1.68 6.45
N VAL A 177 1.91 -0.91 6.82
CA VAL A 177 2.10 -0.40 8.19
C VAL A 177 0.97 0.54 8.59
N ASP A 178 0.48 1.40 7.69
CA ASP A 178 -0.65 2.29 7.93
C ASP A 178 -1.90 1.49 8.34
N THR A 179 -2.13 0.32 7.71
CA THR A 179 -3.24 -0.54 8.13
C THR A 179 -3.10 -1.01 9.59
N PHE A 180 -1.87 -1.28 10.04
CA PHE A 180 -1.59 -1.70 11.42
C PHE A 180 -1.67 -0.55 12.41
N VAL A 181 -1.24 0.66 12.03
CA VAL A 181 -1.43 1.87 12.84
C VAL A 181 -2.92 2.12 13.05
N LEU A 182 -3.72 2.11 11.97
CA LEU A 182 -5.17 2.29 12.05
C LEU A 182 -5.87 1.19 12.86
N LYS A 183 -5.43 -0.07 12.76
CA LYS A 183 -5.91 -1.17 13.62
C LYS A 183 -5.54 -0.92 15.08
N THR A 184 -4.35 -0.37 15.35
CA THR A 184 -3.88 -0.07 16.70
C THR A 184 -4.73 1.02 17.33
N ILE A 185 -4.93 2.15 16.63
CA ILE A 185 -5.79 3.25 17.09
C ILE A 185 -7.16 2.71 17.53
N LYS A 186 -7.81 1.88 16.71
CA LYS A 186 -9.13 1.29 17.04
C LYS A 186 -9.14 0.35 18.25
N ARG A 187 -8.01 -0.26 18.61
CA ARG A 187 -7.93 -1.29 19.66
C ARG A 187 -7.63 -0.71 21.04
N PHE A 188 -7.26 0.56 21.14
CA PHE A 188 -7.00 1.20 22.42
C PHE A 188 -8.25 1.20 23.31
N ASP A 189 -8.06 0.78 24.56
CA ASP A 189 -9.09 0.78 25.60
C ASP A 189 -8.63 1.68 26.77
N PRO A 190 -9.44 2.66 27.21
CA PRO A 190 -9.08 3.56 28.30
C PRO A 190 -8.79 2.83 29.62
N LYS A 191 -9.34 1.63 29.83
CA LYS A 191 -9.10 0.82 31.04
C LYS A 191 -7.64 0.39 31.18
N ASN A 192 -6.93 0.23 30.07
CA ASN A 192 -5.54 -0.22 30.07
C ASN A 192 -4.56 0.91 30.39
N LYS A 193 -4.97 2.19 30.29
CA LYS A 193 -4.14 3.36 30.55
C LYS A 193 -2.78 3.26 29.81
N ASN A 194 -1.69 3.65 30.46
CA ASN A 194 -0.32 3.53 29.94
C ASN A 194 0.18 2.09 29.70
N LYS A 195 -0.57 1.07 30.14
CA LYS A 195 -0.25 -0.36 29.90
C LYS A 195 -0.94 -0.94 28.67
N GLN A 196 -1.62 -0.12 27.87
CA GLN A 196 -2.20 -0.56 26.60
C GLN A 196 -1.14 -1.25 25.75
N GLU A 197 -1.37 -2.51 25.38
CA GLU A 197 -0.42 -3.23 24.53
C GLU A 197 -0.47 -2.69 23.09
N LEU A 198 0.71 -2.48 22.51
CA LEU A 198 0.90 -2.26 21.08
C LEU A 198 1.06 -3.60 20.36
N LEU A 199 1.00 -3.58 19.04
CA LEU A 199 1.30 -4.79 18.28
C LEU A 199 2.76 -5.19 18.54
N PRO A 200 3.04 -6.45 18.93
CA PRO A 200 4.43 -6.92 19.05
C PRO A 200 5.10 -6.92 17.67
N GLU A 201 6.42 -6.94 17.59
CA GLU A 201 7.16 -6.97 16.30
C GLU A 201 6.69 -8.17 15.45
N TYR A 202 6.88 -9.37 15.96
CA TYR A 202 6.32 -10.61 15.41
C TYR A 202 5.05 -10.99 16.16
N LYS A 203 4.06 -11.55 15.45
CA LYS A 203 2.86 -12.08 16.11
C LYS A 203 3.20 -13.26 17.02
N ASP A 204 4.10 -14.12 16.56
CA ASP A 204 4.66 -15.28 17.26
C ASP A 204 6.09 -15.56 16.73
N GLU A 205 6.87 -16.34 17.48
CA GLU A 205 8.21 -16.77 17.04
C GLU A 205 8.16 -17.63 15.76
N GLU A 206 7.00 -18.25 15.46
CA GLU A 206 6.79 -19.03 14.25
C GLU A 206 6.83 -18.15 12.99
N ASP A 207 6.34 -16.90 13.05
CA ASP A 207 6.40 -15.97 11.91
C ASP A 207 7.85 -15.58 11.58
N LYS A 208 8.72 -15.42 12.58
CA LYS A 208 10.16 -15.17 12.35
C LYS A 208 10.84 -16.37 11.71
N ASP A 209 10.56 -17.57 12.22
CA ASP A 209 11.06 -18.82 11.66
C ASP A 209 10.52 -19.07 10.23
N PHE A 210 9.25 -18.73 9.99
CA PHE A 210 8.62 -18.77 8.67
C PHE A 210 9.37 -17.90 7.66
N ALA A 211 9.72 -16.66 8.02
CA ALA A 211 10.49 -15.76 7.16
C ALA A 211 11.84 -16.35 6.75
N CYS A 212 12.64 -16.79 7.73
CA CYS A 212 13.95 -17.39 7.48
C CYS A 212 13.85 -18.69 6.65
N LYS A 213 12.92 -19.58 7.01
CA LYS A 213 12.73 -20.86 6.32
C LYS A 213 12.27 -20.67 4.88
N LEU A 214 11.29 -19.79 4.65
CA LEU A 214 10.75 -19.54 3.32
C LEU A 214 11.84 -18.96 2.41
N PHE A 215 12.59 -17.97 2.89
CA PHE A 215 13.67 -17.34 2.15
C PHE A 215 14.79 -18.34 1.79
N ARG A 216 15.30 -19.06 2.79
CA ARG A 216 16.32 -20.10 2.58
C ARG A 216 15.84 -21.19 1.62
N ALA A 217 14.63 -21.71 1.83
CA ALA A 217 14.07 -22.76 1.00
C ALA A 217 13.91 -22.31 -0.46
N THR A 218 13.57 -21.04 -0.68
CA THR A 218 13.48 -20.44 -2.03
C THR A 218 14.84 -20.46 -2.72
N ILE A 219 15.87 -19.90 -2.06
CA ILE A 219 17.19 -19.76 -2.66
C ILE A 219 17.87 -21.12 -2.87
N LEU A 220 17.88 -21.98 -1.84
CA LEU A 220 18.62 -23.25 -1.87
C LEU A 220 18.06 -24.24 -2.90
N ASN A 221 16.77 -24.15 -3.21
CA ASN A 221 16.09 -25.08 -4.11
C ASN A 221 15.66 -24.42 -5.44
N ALA A 222 16.17 -23.21 -5.74
CA ALA A 222 15.78 -22.43 -6.91
C ALA A 222 15.84 -23.24 -8.22
N ASP A 223 16.94 -23.97 -8.45
CA ASP A 223 17.10 -24.82 -9.63
C ASP A 223 16.07 -25.96 -9.71
N THR A 224 15.71 -26.52 -8.56
CA THR A 224 14.69 -27.57 -8.47
C THR A 224 13.31 -27.02 -8.78
N TYR A 225 12.97 -25.84 -8.24
CA TYR A 225 11.70 -25.19 -8.53
C TYR A 225 11.60 -24.76 -9.99
N GLN A 226 12.70 -24.28 -10.58
CA GLN A 226 12.78 -23.98 -12.00
C GLN A 226 12.51 -25.22 -12.87
N ARG A 227 13.00 -26.41 -12.46
CA ARG A 227 12.68 -27.67 -13.14
C ARG A 227 11.21 -28.03 -13.04
N TYR A 228 10.59 -27.88 -11.87
CA TYR A 228 9.14 -28.16 -11.73
C TYR A 228 8.27 -27.24 -12.59
N MET A 229 8.67 -25.97 -12.71
CA MET A 229 8.03 -25.06 -13.66
C MET A 229 8.19 -25.58 -15.09
N SER A 230 9.42 -25.93 -15.48
CA SER A 230 9.77 -26.45 -16.81
C SER A 230 9.03 -27.74 -17.18
N ASP A 231 8.93 -28.70 -16.25
CA ASP A 231 8.29 -29.99 -16.49
C ASP A 231 6.76 -29.86 -16.66
N THR A 232 6.18 -28.82 -16.07
CA THR A 232 4.74 -28.52 -16.17
C THR A 232 4.41 -27.73 -17.45
N SER A 233 5.41 -27.23 -18.17
CA SER A 233 5.22 -26.20 -19.19
C SER A 233 5.02 -26.66 -20.62
N ARG A 234 4.49 -27.88 -20.83
CA ARG A 234 4.32 -28.42 -22.20
C ARG A 234 3.56 -27.49 -23.16
N ASN A 235 2.79 -26.52 -22.65
CA ASN A 235 2.06 -25.50 -23.43
C ASN A 235 2.45 -24.04 -23.11
N TRP A 236 3.50 -23.78 -22.32
CA TRP A 236 3.80 -22.45 -21.79
C TRP A 236 5.19 -21.95 -22.22
N ASP A 237 5.23 -20.78 -22.85
CA ASP A 237 6.47 -20.14 -23.32
C ASP A 237 7.13 -19.32 -22.20
N PHE A 238 8.09 -19.91 -21.50
CA PHE A 238 8.86 -19.24 -20.44
C PHE A 238 9.70 -18.06 -20.93
N GLY A 239 10.01 -18.00 -22.23
CA GLY A 239 10.75 -16.86 -22.80
C GLY A 239 9.96 -15.55 -22.76
N ARG A 240 8.65 -15.61 -22.49
CA ARG A 240 7.76 -14.44 -22.41
C ARG A 240 7.41 -14.03 -20.98
N LEU A 241 7.91 -14.73 -19.97
CA LEU A 241 7.59 -14.40 -18.59
C LEU A 241 8.39 -13.21 -18.10
N ALA A 242 7.71 -12.33 -17.38
CA ALA A 242 8.40 -11.32 -16.59
C ALA A 242 9.29 -12.03 -15.57
N TYR A 243 10.49 -11.52 -15.36
CA TYR A 243 11.42 -12.11 -14.40
C TYR A 243 10.82 -12.17 -12.98
N MET A 244 10.02 -11.14 -12.62
CA MET A 244 9.26 -11.11 -11.37
C MET A 244 8.28 -12.28 -11.24
N ASP A 245 7.63 -12.70 -12.32
CA ASP A 245 6.70 -13.84 -12.29
C ASP A 245 7.40 -15.13 -11.91
N VAL A 246 8.62 -15.33 -12.43
CA VAL A 246 9.45 -16.48 -12.11
C VAL A 246 9.81 -16.48 -10.62
N VAL A 247 10.26 -15.34 -10.09
CA VAL A 247 10.59 -15.19 -8.67
C VAL A 247 9.38 -15.49 -7.78
N ILE A 248 8.23 -14.90 -8.08
CA ILE A 248 6.98 -15.10 -7.33
C ILE A 248 6.57 -16.58 -7.34
N MET A 249 6.60 -17.24 -8.52
CA MET A 249 6.28 -18.66 -8.60
C MET A 249 7.28 -19.53 -7.84
N GLN A 250 8.58 -19.19 -7.82
CA GLN A 250 9.59 -19.95 -7.09
C GLN A 250 9.31 -19.93 -5.59
N ILE A 251 8.99 -18.74 -5.05
CA ILE A 251 8.67 -18.58 -3.64
C ILE A 251 7.35 -19.31 -3.31
N ALA A 252 6.34 -19.24 -4.18
CA ALA A 252 5.09 -19.97 -3.98
C ALA A 252 5.30 -21.49 -3.89
N ILE A 253 6.12 -22.07 -4.78
CA ILE A 253 6.48 -23.49 -4.74
C ILE A 253 7.25 -23.81 -3.45
N ALA A 254 8.18 -22.94 -3.05
CA ALA A 254 8.91 -23.08 -1.80
C ALA A 254 7.96 -23.12 -0.60
N GLU A 255 6.96 -22.24 -0.56
CA GLU A 255 5.96 -22.22 0.52
C GLU A 255 5.12 -23.51 0.54
N MET A 256 4.64 -23.94 -0.64
CA MET A 256 3.83 -25.16 -0.78
C MET A 256 4.54 -26.40 -0.26
N LEU A 257 5.84 -26.54 -0.56
CA LEU A 257 6.63 -27.71 -0.22
C LEU A 257 7.17 -27.66 1.21
N THR A 258 7.49 -26.47 1.73
CA THR A 258 8.17 -26.32 3.03
C THR A 258 7.19 -26.29 4.19
N PHE A 259 5.99 -25.73 4.01
CA PHE A 259 5.05 -25.47 5.10
C PHE A 259 3.80 -26.35 5.00
N PRO A 260 3.77 -27.56 5.58
CA PRO A 260 2.65 -28.49 5.46
C PRO A 260 1.33 -27.94 6.03
N GLY A 261 1.41 -27.06 7.03
CA GLY A 261 0.24 -26.45 7.68
C GLY A 261 -0.47 -25.37 6.84
N ILE A 262 0.08 -24.96 5.70
CA ILE A 262 -0.55 -23.94 4.83
C ILE A 262 -1.22 -24.65 3.64
N PRO A 263 -2.56 -24.52 3.47
CA PRO A 263 -3.25 -25.09 2.33
C PRO A 263 -2.74 -24.51 1.01
N VAL A 264 -2.61 -25.37 -0.01
CA VAL A 264 -2.08 -24.99 -1.33
C VAL A 264 -2.87 -23.83 -1.94
N THR A 265 -4.20 -23.86 -1.84
CA THR A 265 -5.08 -22.82 -2.40
C THR A 265 -4.87 -21.45 -1.74
N VAL A 266 -4.56 -21.41 -0.44
CA VAL A 266 -4.23 -20.18 0.26
C VAL A 266 -2.92 -19.64 -0.30
N THR A 267 -1.87 -20.45 -0.34
CA THR A 267 -0.58 -20.06 -0.94
C THR A 267 -0.76 -19.51 -2.36
N ILE A 268 -1.49 -20.19 -3.24
CA ILE A 268 -1.75 -19.71 -4.61
C ILE A 268 -2.38 -18.31 -4.59
N ASN A 269 -3.44 -18.11 -3.81
CA ASN A 269 -4.14 -16.83 -3.75
C ASN A 269 -3.21 -15.69 -3.29
N GLU A 270 -2.41 -15.90 -2.25
CA GLU A 270 -1.49 -14.88 -1.73
C GLU A 270 -0.47 -14.44 -2.80
N TYR A 271 0.15 -15.39 -3.49
CA TYR A 271 1.14 -15.07 -4.52
C TYR A 271 0.51 -14.52 -5.81
N VAL A 272 -0.78 -14.79 -6.07
CA VAL A 272 -1.54 -14.14 -7.15
C VAL A 272 -1.80 -12.67 -6.85
N GLU A 273 -2.12 -12.31 -5.60
CA GLU A 273 -2.24 -10.89 -5.23
C GLU A 273 -0.88 -10.17 -5.31
N LEU A 274 0.21 -10.81 -4.87
CA LEU A 274 1.56 -10.26 -5.03
C LEU A 274 1.94 -10.05 -6.49
N ALA A 275 1.56 -10.96 -7.39
CA ALA A 275 1.79 -10.81 -8.82
C ALA A 275 1.07 -9.61 -9.43
N LYS A 276 -0.13 -9.28 -8.96
CA LYS A 276 -0.86 -8.10 -9.41
C LYS A 276 -0.19 -6.81 -8.95
N LEU A 277 0.45 -6.83 -7.78
CA LEU A 277 1.13 -5.68 -7.19
C LEU A 277 2.49 -5.42 -7.83
N TYR A 278 3.30 -6.47 -8.04
CA TYR A 278 4.72 -6.32 -8.40
C TYR A 278 5.08 -6.66 -9.85
N SER A 279 4.16 -7.22 -10.63
CA SER A 279 4.44 -7.68 -11.99
C SER A 279 3.51 -7.03 -13.02
N THR A 280 3.17 -7.72 -14.11
CA THR A 280 2.35 -7.15 -15.18
C THR A 280 0.85 -7.28 -14.89
N PRO A 281 -0.02 -6.45 -15.50
CA PRO A 281 -1.47 -6.57 -15.33
C PRO A 281 -2.06 -7.94 -15.68
N ARG A 282 -1.36 -8.75 -16.50
CA ARG A 282 -1.78 -10.10 -16.89
C ARG A 282 -1.18 -11.20 -16.00
N SER A 283 -0.22 -10.89 -15.14
CA SER A 283 0.54 -11.87 -14.37
C SER A 283 -0.31 -12.64 -13.36
N GLY A 284 -1.28 -11.99 -12.71
CA GLY A 284 -2.12 -12.65 -11.70
C GLY A 284 -2.90 -13.86 -12.23
N SER A 285 -3.56 -13.74 -13.39
CA SER A 285 -4.32 -14.86 -13.98
C SER A 285 -3.40 -15.96 -14.52
N TYR A 286 -2.24 -15.57 -15.05
CA TYR A 286 -1.23 -16.49 -15.55
C TYR A 286 -0.61 -17.32 -14.41
N ILE A 287 -0.11 -16.67 -13.37
CA ILE A 287 0.49 -17.31 -12.19
C ILE A 287 -0.51 -18.23 -11.50
N ASN A 288 -1.77 -17.83 -11.39
CA ASN A 288 -2.81 -18.69 -10.84
C ASN A 288 -2.92 -20.02 -11.60
N GLY A 289 -2.96 -19.97 -12.94
CA GLY A 289 -3.05 -21.17 -13.78
C GLY A 289 -1.79 -22.04 -13.70
N MET A 290 -0.62 -21.42 -13.69
CA MET A 290 0.66 -22.12 -13.58
C MET A 290 0.83 -22.80 -12.23
N LEU A 291 0.57 -22.10 -11.14
CA LEU A 291 0.70 -22.65 -9.79
C LEU A 291 -0.30 -23.78 -9.52
N ASP A 292 -1.54 -23.69 -10.02
CA ASP A 292 -2.49 -24.81 -9.92
C ASP A 292 -1.98 -26.05 -10.68
N ALA A 293 -1.45 -25.87 -11.90
CA ALA A 293 -0.88 -26.96 -12.69
C ALA A 293 0.36 -27.58 -12.00
N ILE A 294 1.27 -26.75 -11.49
CA ILE A 294 2.47 -27.19 -10.79
C ILE A 294 2.10 -27.93 -9.50
N ALA A 295 1.17 -27.40 -8.71
CA ALA A 295 0.71 -28.05 -7.49
C ALA A 295 0.13 -29.46 -7.77
N ARG A 296 -0.67 -29.61 -8.83
CA ARG A 296 -1.20 -30.91 -9.25
C ARG A 296 -0.10 -31.86 -9.70
N TYR A 297 0.87 -31.37 -10.48
CA TYR A 297 2.04 -32.14 -10.86
C TYR A 297 2.83 -32.64 -9.63
N LEU A 298 3.07 -31.78 -8.65
CA LEU A 298 3.78 -32.14 -7.42
C LEU A 298 3.05 -33.22 -6.61
N ILE A 299 1.71 -33.16 -6.54
CA ILE A 299 0.90 -34.18 -5.87
C ILE A 299 0.94 -35.51 -6.64
N GLN A 300 0.71 -35.48 -7.95
CA GLN A 300 0.67 -36.68 -8.81
C GLN A 300 1.99 -37.45 -8.81
N ASN A 301 3.12 -36.74 -8.69
CA ASN A 301 4.46 -37.33 -8.67
C ASN A 301 4.97 -37.62 -7.23
N GLY A 302 4.10 -37.55 -6.22
CA GLY A 302 4.43 -37.85 -4.82
C GLY A 302 5.47 -36.90 -4.20
N LYS A 303 5.64 -35.69 -4.75
CA LYS A 303 6.55 -34.66 -4.25
C LYS A 303 5.91 -33.79 -3.17
N MET A 304 4.58 -33.75 -3.12
CA MET A 304 3.80 -33.01 -2.13
C MET A 304 2.62 -33.84 -1.66
N MET A 305 2.44 -33.98 -0.36
CA MET A 305 1.35 -34.73 0.26
C MET A 305 0.29 -33.79 0.83
N LYS A 306 -0.30 -32.96 -0.04
CA LYS A 306 -1.37 -32.01 0.30
C LYS A 306 -2.61 -32.27 -0.55
N GLU A 307 -3.77 -32.03 0.03
CA GLU A 307 -5.03 -32.09 -0.71
C GLU A 307 -5.23 -30.84 -1.57
N MET A 308 -5.81 -31.03 -2.75
CA MET A 308 -6.19 -29.96 -3.67
C MET A 308 -7.62 -30.18 -4.13
N PRO A 309 -8.46 -29.13 -4.18
CA PRO A 309 -9.80 -29.24 -4.75
C PRO A 309 -9.76 -29.76 -6.19
N GLU A 310 -10.79 -30.51 -6.56
CA GLU A 310 -11.01 -30.87 -7.96
C GLU A 310 -11.15 -29.59 -8.80
N LEU A 311 -10.63 -29.64 -10.03
CA LEU A 311 -10.83 -28.56 -10.99
C LEU A 311 -12.33 -28.33 -11.13
N ARG A 312 -12.80 -27.11 -10.84
CA ARG A 312 -14.16 -26.72 -11.21
C ARG A 312 -14.27 -26.94 -12.71
N GLN A 313 -15.05 -27.94 -13.12
CA GLN A 313 -15.35 -28.15 -14.53
C GLN A 313 -15.91 -26.83 -15.04
N ARG A 314 -15.24 -26.22 -16.04
CA ARG A 314 -15.84 -25.11 -16.78
C ARG A 314 -17.18 -25.64 -17.27
N ARG A 315 -18.28 -25.02 -16.83
CA ARG A 315 -19.61 -25.41 -17.33
C ARG A 315 -19.52 -25.39 -18.85
N PRO A 316 -19.93 -26.46 -19.55
CA PRO A 316 -19.90 -26.46 -21.00
C PRO A 316 -20.75 -25.29 -21.50
N GLU A 317 -20.28 -24.61 -22.55
CA GLU A 317 -20.92 -23.46 -23.20
C GLU A 317 -22.39 -23.72 -23.58
N SER A 318 -22.80 -24.99 -23.66
CA SER A 318 -24.17 -25.44 -23.85
C SER A 318 -25.15 -25.02 -22.75
N ASP A 319 -24.68 -24.70 -21.54
CA ASP A 319 -25.53 -24.24 -20.44
C ASP A 319 -25.96 -22.77 -20.59
N TYR A 320 -25.22 -21.95 -21.35
CA TYR A 320 -25.62 -20.57 -21.64
C TYR A 320 -26.76 -20.50 -22.68
N ARG A 321 -26.80 -21.43 -23.64
CA ARG A 321 -27.89 -21.49 -24.65
C ARG A 321 -29.22 -21.99 -24.11
N ARG A 322 -29.27 -22.56 -22.90
CA ARG A 322 -30.52 -23.09 -22.33
C ARG A 322 -31.39 -22.04 -21.63
N ARG A 323 -30.88 -20.82 -21.42
CA ARG A 323 -31.64 -19.71 -20.83
C ARG A 323 -32.35 -18.79 -21.82
N GLU A 324 -32.12 -18.94 -23.13
CA GLU A 324 -32.82 -18.15 -24.17
C GLU A 324 -34.04 -18.87 -24.79
N GLY A 325 -34.47 -20.01 -24.24
CA GLY A 325 -35.59 -20.81 -24.78
C GLY A 325 -36.93 -20.68 -24.06
N GLY A 326 -37.08 -19.78 -23.08
CA GLY A 326 -38.25 -19.71 -22.20
C GLY A 326 -38.92 -18.33 -22.20
N GLY A 327 -39.25 -17.79 -23.37
CA GLY A 327 -39.96 -16.52 -23.51
C GLY A 327 -41.44 -16.63 -23.13
N GLY A 328 -41.76 -16.47 -21.84
CA GLY A 328 -43.08 -16.02 -21.40
C GLY A 328 -43.10 -14.48 -21.33
N PRO A 329 -44.21 -13.79 -21.70
CA PRO A 329 -44.21 -12.34 -21.82
C PRO A 329 -44.11 -11.68 -20.44
N VAL A 330 -43.02 -10.96 -20.19
CA VAL A 330 -42.85 -10.16 -18.97
C VAL A 330 -43.61 -8.84 -19.15
N ARG A 331 -44.68 -8.65 -18.36
CA ARG A 331 -45.41 -7.38 -18.25
C ARG A 331 -44.49 -6.30 -17.67
N PHE A 332 -44.25 -5.23 -18.43
CA PHE A 332 -43.62 -4.02 -17.93
C PHE A 332 -44.61 -3.25 -17.03
N VAL A 333 -44.25 -3.08 -15.75
CA VAL A 333 -44.93 -2.15 -14.85
C VAL A 333 -44.14 -0.84 -14.88
N HIS A 334 -44.75 0.21 -15.46
CA HIS A 334 -44.19 1.56 -15.43
C HIS A 334 -44.19 2.12 -13.99
N ARG A 335 -43.05 2.65 -13.56
CA ARG A 335 -42.97 3.63 -12.47
C ARG A 335 -42.31 4.90 -13.04
N PRO A 336 -42.92 6.09 -12.89
CA PRO A 336 -42.42 7.30 -13.55
C PRO A 336 -41.21 7.87 -12.79
N ARG A 337 -40.19 8.34 -13.53
CA ARG A 337 -39.16 9.25 -13.00
C ARG A 337 -39.52 10.68 -13.39
N VAL A 338 -39.40 11.56 -12.40
CA VAL A 338 -39.58 13.02 -12.48
C VAL A 338 -38.23 13.67 -12.80
N ASN A 339 -38.26 14.62 -13.74
CA ASN A 339 -37.31 15.68 -14.08
C ASN A 339 -35.80 15.38 -14.25
N GLU A 340 -35.37 15.31 -15.51
CA GLU A 340 -34.07 15.86 -15.97
C GLU A 340 -34.32 16.67 -17.26
N GLN A 341 -33.79 17.90 -17.31
CA GLN A 341 -33.83 18.79 -18.48
C GLN A 341 -32.86 18.27 -19.57
N PRO A 342 -33.16 18.47 -20.86
CA PRO A 342 -32.28 18.04 -21.94
C PRO A 342 -31.07 18.97 -22.10
N ALA A 343 -29.88 18.37 -22.23
CA ALA A 343 -28.64 19.05 -22.62
C ALA A 343 -28.69 19.57 -24.07
N PRO A 344 -28.01 20.69 -24.39
CA PRO A 344 -28.03 21.28 -25.74
C PRO A 344 -27.18 20.47 -26.74
N GLN A 345 -27.66 20.41 -27.99
CA GLN A 345 -27.03 19.70 -29.09
C GLN A 345 -25.77 20.41 -29.61
N PRO A 346 -24.74 19.68 -30.09
CA PRO A 346 -23.54 20.27 -30.67
C PRO A 346 -23.81 20.80 -32.09
N ALA A 347 -23.32 22.02 -32.35
CA ALA A 347 -23.41 22.69 -33.64
C ALA A 347 -22.42 22.12 -34.67
N SER A 348 -22.86 22.03 -35.92
CA SER A 348 -22.12 21.60 -37.10
C SER A 348 -20.93 22.51 -37.43
N GLU A 349 -19.76 21.91 -37.64
CA GLU A 349 -18.54 22.59 -38.09
C GLU A 349 -18.65 23.09 -39.55
N PRO A 350 -18.11 24.28 -39.88
CA PRO A 350 -18.03 24.77 -41.25
C PRO A 350 -16.75 24.31 -41.97
N VAL A 351 -16.94 24.03 -43.27
CA VAL A 351 -15.95 23.64 -44.27
C VAL A 351 -14.84 24.69 -44.41
N SER A 352 -13.58 24.26 -44.31
CA SER A 352 -12.39 25.09 -44.53
C SER A 352 -12.13 25.30 -46.02
N ALA A 353 -12.01 26.56 -46.44
CA ALA A 353 -11.64 26.98 -47.79
C ALA A 353 -10.11 27.09 -47.93
N GLU A 354 -9.61 26.70 -49.11
CA GLU A 354 -8.22 26.83 -49.54
C GLU A 354 -7.74 28.30 -49.59
N PRO A 355 -6.47 28.60 -49.27
CA PRO A 355 -5.92 29.94 -49.39
C PRO A 355 -5.46 30.22 -50.83
N GLN A 356 -6.00 31.28 -51.43
CA GLN A 356 -5.47 31.92 -52.65
C GLN A 356 -4.20 32.73 -52.33
N PRO A 357 -3.23 32.82 -53.25
CA PRO A 357 -2.02 33.62 -53.07
C PRO A 357 -2.28 35.11 -53.37
N GLU A 358 -1.83 36.00 -52.48
CA GLU A 358 -1.85 37.45 -52.70
C GLU A 358 -0.72 37.90 -53.67
N PRO A 359 -0.93 39.01 -54.41
CA PRO A 359 -0.03 39.47 -55.46
C PRO A 359 1.10 40.38 -54.93
N GLY A 360 2.17 40.42 -55.73
CA GLY A 360 3.46 41.04 -55.46
C GLY A 360 3.49 42.50 -55.03
N ASP A 361 4.49 42.79 -54.19
CA ASP A 361 5.14 44.09 -54.08
C ASP A 361 6.58 43.96 -54.60
N GLY A 362 6.93 44.85 -55.53
CA GLY A 362 8.11 44.77 -56.36
C GLY A 362 9.42 45.20 -55.69
N GLU A 363 10.50 44.60 -56.18
CA GLU A 363 11.85 45.16 -56.11
C GLU A 363 11.92 46.53 -56.81
N PRO A 364 12.85 47.39 -56.36
CA PRO A 364 13.65 48.18 -57.27
C PRO A 364 15.07 47.62 -57.30
N GLN A 365 15.44 47.05 -58.45
CA GLN A 365 16.82 46.84 -58.86
C GLN A 365 17.49 48.20 -59.13
N SER A 366 18.72 48.35 -58.65
CA SER A 366 19.73 49.19 -59.28
C SER A 366 21.10 48.55 -59.07
N GLY A 367 21.60 47.87 -60.11
CA GLY A 367 23.02 47.49 -60.26
C GLY A 367 23.85 48.66 -60.78
N PRO A 368 24.88 48.42 -61.62
CA PRO A 368 25.95 47.42 -61.51
C PRO A 368 27.33 48.11 -61.49
N GLU A 369 28.41 47.38 -61.19
CA GLU A 369 29.71 47.64 -61.83
C GLU A 369 30.58 46.36 -61.78
N GLU A 370 30.82 45.82 -62.98
CA GLU A 370 31.89 44.88 -63.30
C GLU A 370 33.23 45.62 -63.30
N THR A 371 34.34 44.94 -62.96
CA THR A 371 35.44 44.72 -63.92
C THR A 371 36.50 43.74 -63.40
N GLN A 372 37.04 42.95 -64.34
CA GLN A 372 38.22 42.07 -64.33
C GLN A 372 38.01 40.64 -63.80
N GLU A 373 38.21 39.57 -64.59
CA GLU A 373 38.55 39.43 -66.02
C GLU A 373 38.12 38.03 -66.51
#